data_AF-A0AAD4HM02-F1
#
_entry.id   AF-A0AAD4HM02-F1
#
_cell.length_a   1.000
_cell.length_b   1.000
_cell.length_c   1.000
_cell.angle_alpha   90.00
_cell.angle_beta   90.00
_cell.angle_gamma   90.00
#
_symmetry.space_group_name_H-M   'P 1'
#
loop_
_entity.id
_entity.type
_entity.pdbx_description
1 polymer ?
#
loop_
_entity_poly.entity_id
_entity_poly.type
_entity_poly.pdbx_seq_one_letter_code
_entity_poly.pdbx_strand_id
1 'polypeptide(L)'
;MFASLATGLKDDIILMQPATHNICKPPLFLPPSIVSFLSAACKLQVASVKMCWSVLKSSIWAGNFAVHEKMKDLFKIHRHPHGLTRHTFYPPFKMCPNSTCDCTQKGLMLSKAEQHKVVYFGRSDVVQIADHYFVDYGVVRLWKAMMHASCTSATNCTHIYNIALANAESTQFPGTKWFSKDITMDHVWNTFIICTLLEDCCERHCLLDVSQTVNQNERFIKAMSDRNRRMRTYNQPLARRHFCAKCTRIYSHGDITNKLVSVIVVDGVVTAFVTSTLHALSNVQSKAESEALHTLWGKSHFRLHKHLECSRAIHRRLANVQVGDDDDGDDDDATQVIGEEEYDVKLGKKKRLRAQFTRNYTHCEELIVVPCGMIHARETMHNAEGVGSVAEFIRHVFRDPEMCSTHNDPFFQDIGLSIDVFHFECKHSKQDTFFQENCNPAAFPELKMDDGEWYFNSSACEQTNSWFGKFNPITRGMKPVKFDFFLDEMILCRNQEMLKKLERTGKKPSVWARMSSPGV
;
A
#
# COMPACT_ATOMS: atom_id res chain seq x y z
N MET A 1 34.16 -20.31 23.45
CA MET A 1 34.18 -19.72 22.09
C MET A 1 33.88 -20.77 21.02
N PHE A 2 34.75 -21.77 20.81
CA PHE A 2 34.53 -22.85 19.83
C PHE A 2 33.13 -23.47 19.91
N ALA A 3 32.75 -23.96 21.09
CA ALA A 3 31.46 -24.63 21.28
C ALA A 3 30.27 -23.75 20.91
N SER A 4 30.26 -22.49 21.36
CA SER A 4 29.20 -21.52 21.03
C SER A 4 29.13 -21.21 19.53
N LEU A 5 30.26 -21.03 18.84
CA LEU A 5 30.26 -20.80 17.39
C LEU A 5 29.75 -22.04 16.63
N ALA A 6 30.17 -23.24 17.05
CA ALA A 6 29.71 -24.49 16.47
C ALA A 6 28.21 -24.72 16.71
N THR A 7 27.66 -24.34 17.87
CA THR A 7 26.21 -24.38 18.13
C THR A 7 25.44 -23.54 17.12
N GLY A 8 25.95 -22.34 16.79
CA GLY A 8 25.34 -21.44 15.79
C GLY A 8 25.47 -21.89 14.33
N LEU A 9 26.16 -23.01 14.07
CA LEU A 9 26.37 -23.59 12.75
C LEU A 9 25.66 -24.94 12.57
N LYS A 10 24.80 -25.35 13.51
CA LYS A 10 24.16 -26.67 13.49
C LYS A 10 23.42 -26.94 12.18
N ASP A 11 22.66 -25.95 11.70
CA ASP A 11 21.90 -26.09 10.46
C ASP A 11 22.80 -26.06 9.22
N ASP A 12 23.86 -25.23 9.19
CA ASP A 12 24.89 -25.25 8.15
C ASP A 12 25.62 -26.62 8.09
N ILE A 13 25.87 -27.25 9.24
CA ILE A 13 26.48 -28.58 9.34
C ILE A 13 25.53 -29.67 8.80
N ILE A 14 24.23 -29.59 9.14
CA ILE A 14 23.20 -30.54 8.69
C ILE A 14 23.01 -30.46 7.17
N LEU A 15 23.00 -29.26 6.59
CA LEU A 15 22.87 -29.05 5.14
C LEU A 15 23.97 -29.75 4.31
N MET A 16 25.12 -30.02 4.94
CA MET A 16 26.25 -30.71 4.34
C MET A 16 26.31 -32.21 4.66
N GLN A 17 25.26 -32.78 5.24
CA GLN A 17 25.17 -34.23 5.47
C GLN A 17 24.34 -34.94 4.38
N PRO A 18 24.53 -36.26 4.20
CA PRO A 18 23.65 -37.08 3.37
C PRO A 18 22.19 -37.01 3.81
N ALA A 19 21.25 -37.22 2.89
CA ALA A 19 19.81 -37.26 3.17
C ALA A 19 19.39 -38.26 4.28
N THR A 20 20.19 -39.30 4.48
CA THR A 20 19.97 -40.36 5.47
C THR A 20 20.48 -40.01 6.87
N HIS A 21 21.18 -38.88 7.03
CA HIS A 21 21.76 -38.49 8.31
C HIS A 21 20.68 -38.14 9.34
N ASN A 22 20.76 -38.74 10.52
CA ASN A 22 19.84 -38.45 11.61
C ASN A 22 20.14 -37.07 12.22
N ILE A 23 19.23 -36.12 12.01
CA ILE A 23 19.36 -34.72 12.47
C ILE A 23 19.53 -34.57 13.99
N CYS A 24 19.10 -35.56 14.78
CA CYS A 24 19.26 -35.56 16.24
C CYS A 24 20.66 -35.99 16.68
N LYS A 25 21.52 -36.49 15.77
CA LYS A 25 22.88 -36.93 16.07
C LYS A 25 23.93 -36.02 15.42
N PRO A 26 24.99 -35.62 16.13
CA PRO A 26 26.08 -34.88 15.52
C PRO A 26 26.82 -35.77 14.51
N PRO A 27 27.26 -35.22 13.36
CA PRO A 27 28.09 -35.97 12.43
C PRO A 27 29.45 -36.31 13.04
N LEU A 28 30.05 -37.41 12.56
CA LEU A 28 31.36 -37.87 13.01
C LEU A 28 32.45 -36.83 12.73
N PHE A 29 32.37 -36.19 11.56
CA PHE A 29 33.33 -35.20 11.10
C PHE A 29 32.62 -33.91 10.69
N LEU A 30 33.29 -32.78 10.91
CA LEU A 30 32.82 -31.50 10.41
C LEU A 30 33.15 -31.35 8.92
N PRO A 31 32.27 -30.69 8.14
CA PRO A 31 32.59 -30.32 6.76
C PRO A 31 33.82 -29.42 6.67
N PRO A 32 34.64 -29.51 5.60
CA PRO A 32 35.89 -28.74 5.48
C PRO A 32 35.73 -27.22 5.59
N SER A 33 34.64 -26.66 5.05
CA SER A 33 34.32 -25.23 5.15
C SER A 33 34.08 -24.79 6.59
N ILE A 34 33.38 -25.62 7.39
CA ILE A 34 33.13 -25.38 8.82
C ILE A 34 34.42 -25.48 9.62
N VAL A 35 35.28 -26.47 9.30
CA VAL A 35 36.60 -26.61 9.94
C VAL A 35 37.47 -25.38 9.69
N SER A 36 37.51 -24.90 8.44
CA SER A 36 38.25 -23.70 8.05
C SER A 36 37.74 -22.45 8.77
N PHE A 37 36.41 -22.26 8.79
CA PHE A 37 35.78 -21.17 9.54
C PHE A 37 36.11 -21.20 11.03
N LEU A 38 35.93 -22.34 11.70
CA LEU A 38 36.18 -22.46 13.14
C LEU A 38 37.67 -22.29 13.46
N SER A 39 38.56 -22.74 12.59
CA SER A 39 40.00 -22.52 12.69
C SER A 39 40.33 -21.04 12.67
N ALA A 40 39.83 -20.30 11.68
CA ALA A 40 40.05 -18.86 11.54
C ALA A 40 39.41 -18.06 12.69
N ALA A 41 38.14 -18.30 12.98
CA ALA A 41 37.38 -17.54 13.98
C ALA A 41 37.87 -17.79 15.41
N CYS A 42 38.32 -19.01 15.72
CA CYS A 42 38.86 -19.33 17.04
C CYS A 42 40.37 -19.18 17.15
N LYS A 43 41.08 -18.85 16.05
CA LYS A 43 42.55 -18.86 15.96
C LYS A 43 43.16 -20.20 16.39
N LEU A 44 42.55 -21.30 15.97
CA LEU A 44 42.96 -22.67 16.30
C LEU A 44 43.55 -23.35 15.07
N GLN A 45 44.51 -24.26 15.28
CA GLN A 45 44.95 -25.15 14.21
C GLN A 45 43.84 -26.13 13.83
N VAL A 46 43.82 -26.57 12.56
CA VAL A 46 42.84 -27.53 12.04
C VAL A 46 42.79 -28.83 12.86
N ALA A 47 43.94 -29.32 13.33
CA ALA A 47 44.02 -30.49 14.20
C ALA A 47 43.30 -30.26 15.54
N SER A 48 43.50 -29.08 16.15
CA SER A 48 42.82 -28.68 17.39
C SER A 48 41.31 -28.56 17.18
N VAL A 49 40.84 -28.02 16.06
CA VAL A 49 39.41 -27.96 15.71
C VAL A 49 38.78 -29.36 15.64
N LYS A 50 39.46 -30.31 14.97
CA LYS A 50 38.98 -31.70 14.87
C LYS A 50 38.93 -32.38 16.24
N MET A 51 39.93 -32.13 17.09
CA MET A 51 39.97 -32.64 18.46
C MET A 51 38.88 -32.01 19.33
N CYS A 52 38.66 -30.70 19.24
CA CYS A 52 37.57 -30.04 19.94
C CYS A 52 36.21 -30.61 19.51
N TRP A 53 36.01 -30.89 18.22
CA TRP A 53 34.78 -31.53 17.74
C TRP A 53 34.62 -32.95 18.28
N SER A 54 35.67 -33.78 18.25
CA SER A 54 35.56 -35.18 18.71
C SER A 54 35.13 -35.27 20.17
N VAL A 55 35.57 -34.32 21.02
CA VAL A 55 35.24 -34.25 22.44
C VAL A 55 33.89 -33.58 22.69
N LEU A 56 33.61 -32.44 22.03
CA LEU A 56 32.49 -31.56 22.40
C LEU A 56 31.22 -31.77 21.57
N LYS A 57 31.26 -32.55 20.48
CA LYS A 57 30.14 -32.66 19.53
C LYS A 57 28.80 -32.99 20.18
N SER A 58 28.76 -33.88 21.17
CA SER A 58 27.52 -34.27 21.85
C SER A 58 26.90 -33.11 22.63
N SER A 59 27.72 -32.38 23.40
CA SER A 59 27.27 -31.22 24.18
C SER A 59 26.87 -30.04 23.28
N ILE A 60 27.58 -29.84 22.17
CA ILE A 60 27.25 -28.82 21.16
C ILE A 60 25.90 -29.16 20.51
N TRP A 61 25.68 -30.43 20.14
CA TRP A 61 24.45 -30.86 19.47
C TRP A 61 23.21 -30.77 20.37
N ALA A 62 23.40 -30.98 21.68
CA ALA A 62 22.36 -30.84 22.71
C ALA A 62 21.94 -29.38 22.96
N GLY A 63 22.68 -28.39 22.45
CA GLY A 63 22.36 -26.98 22.63
C GLY A 63 22.81 -26.40 23.97
N ASN A 64 23.75 -27.04 24.66
CA ASN A 64 24.20 -26.66 26.01
C ASN A 64 25.04 -25.37 26.06
N PHE A 65 25.21 -24.66 24.93
CA PHE A 65 26.03 -23.46 24.84
C PHE A 65 25.25 -22.33 24.19
N ALA A 66 25.20 -21.17 24.85
CA ALA A 66 24.61 -19.96 24.30
C ALA A 66 25.55 -19.27 23.29
N VAL A 67 24.96 -18.65 22.27
CA VAL A 67 25.67 -17.78 21.31
C VAL A 67 25.67 -16.35 21.87
N HIS A 68 26.83 -15.89 22.35
CA HIS A 68 26.97 -14.55 22.92
C HIS A 68 27.05 -13.47 21.84
N GLU A 69 26.56 -12.27 22.12
CA GLU A 69 26.51 -11.13 21.20
C GLU A 69 27.86 -10.75 20.56
N LYS A 70 28.96 -10.77 21.32
CA LYS A 70 30.34 -10.55 20.83
C LYS A 70 30.77 -11.54 19.75
N MET A 71 30.11 -12.70 19.63
CA MET A 71 30.40 -13.68 18.57
C MET A 71 29.68 -13.35 17.26
N LYS A 72 28.67 -12.48 17.25
CA LYS A 72 28.03 -11.99 16.01
C LYS A 72 29.04 -11.23 15.14
N ASP A 73 30.03 -10.55 15.72
CA ASP A 73 31.05 -9.82 14.97
C ASP A 73 32.10 -10.75 14.34
N LEU A 74 32.48 -11.84 15.03
CA LEU A 74 33.32 -12.89 14.44
C LEU A 74 32.63 -13.56 13.25
N PHE A 75 31.31 -13.73 13.31
CA PHE A 75 30.54 -14.22 12.17
C PHE A 75 30.54 -13.22 11.00
N LYS A 76 30.52 -11.91 11.24
CA LYS A 76 30.62 -10.90 10.16
C LYS A 76 31.97 -10.95 9.44
N ILE A 77 33.07 -11.14 10.19
CA ILE A 77 34.43 -11.08 9.65
C ILE A 77 34.80 -12.36 8.90
N HIS A 78 34.47 -13.53 9.46
CA HIS A 78 35.04 -14.80 8.99
C HIS A 78 34.08 -15.66 8.15
N ARG A 79 32.76 -15.41 8.13
CA ARG A 79 31.83 -16.31 7.40
C ARG A 79 32.00 -16.23 5.88
N HIS A 80 32.04 -15.03 5.32
CA HIS A 80 31.98 -14.82 3.87
C HIS A 80 33.17 -15.48 3.11
N PRO A 81 34.43 -15.37 3.58
CA PRO A 81 35.57 -16.05 2.95
C PRO A 81 35.46 -17.59 2.94
N HIS A 82 34.60 -18.17 3.78
CA HIS A 82 34.42 -19.61 3.90
C HIS A 82 33.08 -20.11 3.33
N GLY A 83 32.40 -19.28 2.53
CA GLY A 83 31.13 -19.63 1.88
C GLY A 83 29.93 -19.70 2.82
N LEU A 84 30.03 -19.12 4.02
CA LEU A 84 28.94 -19.01 4.98
C LEU A 84 28.30 -17.61 4.86
N THR A 85 26.97 -17.54 4.90
CA THR A 85 26.26 -16.25 4.81
C THR A 85 25.97 -15.67 6.19
N ARG A 86 25.80 -14.34 6.27
CA ARG A 86 25.38 -13.64 7.51
C ARG A 86 23.97 -14.04 7.93
N HIS A 87 23.09 -14.23 6.96
CA HIS A 87 21.73 -14.73 7.14
C HIS A 87 21.56 -15.94 6.20
N THR A 88 21.18 -17.09 6.76
CA THR A 88 20.87 -18.30 6.01
C THR A 88 19.39 -18.57 6.18
N PHE A 89 18.65 -18.67 5.07
CA PHE A 89 17.28 -19.17 5.09
C PHE A 89 17.34 -20.68 4.97
N TYR A 90 16.83 -21.37 5.98
CA TYR A 90 16.76 -22.82 5.96
C TYR A 90 15.39 -23.25 5.41
N PRO A 91 15.34 -24.34 4.63
CA PRO A 91 14.07 -24.93 4.25
C PRO A 91 13.27 -25.32 5.51
N PRO A 92 11.92 -25.25 5.46
CA PRO A 92 11.07 -25.57 6.61
C PRO A 92 11.24 -27.02 7.09
N PHE A 93 11.73 -27.90 6.22
CA PHE A 93 12.02 -29.28 6.52
C PHE A 93 13.53 -29.55 6.40
N LYS A 94 14.11 -30.15 7.45
CA LYS A 94 15.53 -30.57 7.48
C LYS A 94 15.78 -31.92 6.83
N MET A 95 14.70 -32.63 6.47
CA MET A 95 14.72 -33.93 5.78
C MET A 95 13.64 -33.91 4.70
N CYS A 96 13.79 -34.73 3.66
CA CYS A 96 12.73 -34.88 2.67
C CYS A 96 11.53 -35.60 3.31
N PRO A 97 10.31 -35.01 3.30
CA PRO A 97 9.13 -35.67 3.84
C PRO A 97 8.61 -36.81 2.95
N ASN A 98 9.08 -36.89 1.70
CA ASN A 98 8.67 -37.93 0.77
C ASN A 98 9.46 -39.23 1.00
N SER A 99 8.76 -40.28 1.45
CA SER A 99 9.33 -41.61 1.69
C SER A 99 9.81 -42.32 0.41
N THR A 100 9.35 -41.90 -0.76
CA THR A 100 9.78 -42.44 -2.06
C THR A 100 10.83 -41.57 -2.77
N CYS A 101 11.49 -40.67 -2.03
CA CYS A 101 12.50 -39.78 -2.62
C CYS A 101 13.75 -40.56 -3.07
N ASP A 102 14.04 -40.54 -4.37
CA ASP A 102 15.25 -41.11 -4.97
C ASP A 102 16.54 -40.63 -4.30
N CYS A 103 16.66 -39.33 -3.98
CA CYS A 103 17.84 -38.78 -3.33
C CYS A 103 18.05 -39.39 -1.93
N THR A 104 16.97 -39.58 -1.16
CA THR A 104 17.02 -40.23 0.15
C THR A 104 17.38 -41.70 0.03
N GLN A 105 16.77 -42.42 -0.91
CA GLN A 105 17.05 -43.84 -1.14
C GLN A 105 18.49 -44.10 -1.58
N LYS A 106 19.06 -43.18 -2.39
CA LYS A 106 20.44 -43.24 -2.87
C LYS A 106 21.45 -42.63 -1.90
N GLY A 107 21.01 -42.11 -0.74
CA GLY A 107 21.89 -41.45 0.24
C GLY A 107 22.57 -40.19 -0.29
N LEU A 108 22.01 -39.55 -1.31
CA LEU A 108 22.54 -38.33 -1.91
C LEU A 108 22.21 -37.11 -1.03
N MET A 109 22.87 -35.98 -1.30
CA MET A 109 22.55 -34.72 -0.62
C MET A 109 21.22 -34.18 -1.14
N LEU A 110 20.40 -33.61 -0.25
CA LEU A 110 19.16 -32.91 -0.62
C LEU A 110 19.41 -31.45 -1.02
N SER A 111 20.65 -31.00 -0.94
CA SER A 111 21.06 -29.64 -1.26
C SER A 111 21.80 -29.61 -2.60
N LYS A 112 21.39 -28.67 -3.46
CA LYS A 112 22.15 -28.25 -4.64
C LYS A 112 22.58 -26.80 -4.41
N ALA A 113 23.85 -26.50 -4.60
CA ALA A 113 24.36 -25.15 -4.48
C ALA A 113 24.09 -24.39 -5.79
N GLU A 114 23.16 -23.44 -5.75
CA GLU A 114 22.86 -22.55 -6.87
C GLU A 114 22.93 -21.09 -6.39
N GLN A 115 23.64 -20.25 -7.13
CA GLN A 115 23.75 -18.82 -6.80
C GLN A 115 22.61 -18.05 -7.45
N HIS A 116 21.82 -17.38 -6.64
CA HIS A 116 20.74 -16.50 -7.07
C HIS A 116 20.99 -15.09 -6.52
N LYS A 117 20.83 -14.06 -7.37
CA LYS A 117 20.83 -12.67 -6.91
C LYS A 117 19.48 -12.37 -6.27
N VAL A 118 19.45 -12.33 -4.94
CA VAL A 118 18.26 -12.00 -4.16
C VAL A 118 18.49 -10.71 -3.38
N VAL A 119 17.47 -9.85 -3.31
CA VAL A 119 17.45 -8.70 -2.39
C VAL A 119 16.60 -9.11 -1.20
N TYR A 120 17.25 -9.35 -0.07
CA TYR A 120 16.56 -9.67 1.17
C TYR A 120 16.16 -8.39 1.89
N PHE A 121 14.86 -8.18 2.00
CA PHE A 121 14.29 -7.16 2.84
C PHE A 121 13.88 -7.80 4.17
N GLY A 122 14.75 -7.66 5.17
CA GLY A 122 14.40 -7.98 6.55
C GLY A 122 13.90 -6.76 7.30
N ARG A 123 13.46 -6.93 8.55
CA ARG A 123 13.25 -5.84 9.52
C ARG A 123 14.59 -5.27 10.01
N SER A 124 15.44 -4.93 9.04
CA SER A 124 16.69 -4.22 9.23
C SER A 124 16.35 -2.74 9.38
N ASP A 125 17.15 -2.02 10.16
CA ASP A 125 17.03 -0.57 10.28
C ASP A 125 17.33 0.14 8.95
N VAL A 126 17.78 -0.58 7.92
CA VAL A 126 18.16 -0.03 6.62
C VAL A 126 17.55 -0.82 5.47
N VAL A 127 16.96 -0.11 4.50
CA VAL A 127 16.28 -0.65 3.31
C VAL A 127 17.02 -0.22 2.05
N GLN A 128 17.30 -1.16 1.13
CA GLN A 128 17.85 -0.85 -0.18
C GLN A 128 16.74 -0.33 -1.12
N ILE A 129 16.90 0.87 -1.67
CA ILE A 129 15.84 1.55 -2.44
C ILE A 129 16.24 1.81 -3.90
N ALA A 130 17.53 1.68 -4.20
CA ALA A 130 18.12 1.65 -5.54
C ALA A 130 19.46 0.89 -5.48
N ASP A 131 20.12 0.69 -6.62
CA ASP A 131 21.33 -0.14 -6.70
C ASP A 131 22.44 0.27 -5.71
N HIS A 132 22.57 1.58 -5.44
CA HIS A 132 23.59 2.14 -4.56
C HIS A 132 23.03 2.98 -3.41
N TYR A 133 21.72 2.93 -3.16
CA TYR A 133 21.07 3.74 -2.12
C TYR A 133 20.39 2.87 -1.09
N PHE A 134 20.71 3.17 0.16
CA PHE A 134 20.21 2.51 1.35
C PHE A 134 19.69 3.58 2.31
N VAL A 135 18.47 3.43 2.82
CA VAL A 135 17.81 4.42 3.67
C VAL A 135 17.46 3.82 5.01
N ASP A 136 17.73 4.56 6.08
CA ASP A 136 17.35 4.18 7.43
C ASP A 136 15.81 4.20 7.59
N TYR A 137 15.26 3.21 8.27
CA TYR A 137 13.83 3.04 8.45
C TYR A 137 13.20 4.21 9.23
N GLY A 138 13.96 4.88 10.11
CA GLY A 138 13.55 6.11 10.76
C GLY A 138 13.26 7.24 9.76
N VAL A 139 14.08 7.39 8.72
CA VAL A 139 13.85 8.34 7.62
C VAL A 139 12.63 7.94 6.80
N VAL A 140 12.42 6.64 6.57
CA VAL A 140 11.22 6.13 5.89
C VAL A 140 9.95 6.53 6.63
N ARG A 141 9.91 6.29 7.95
CA ARG A 141 8.77 6.68 8.79
C ARG A 141 8.54 8.19 8.75
N LEU A 142 9.60 8.99 8.74
CA LEU A 142 9.49 10.44 8.64
C LEU A 142 8.80 10.84 7.33
N TRP A 143 9.23 10.31 6.19
CA TRP A 143 8.57 10.60 4.91
C TRP A 143 7.12 10.12 4.85
N LYS A 144 6.81 8.91 5.33
CA LYS A 144 5.41 8.43 5.41
C LYS A 144 4.55 9.36 6.28
N ALA A 145 5.08 9.81 7.42
CA ALA A 145 4.40 10.74 8.31
C ALA A 145 4.18 12.12 7.67
N MET A 146 5.18 12.67 6.97
CA MET A 146 5.06 13.95 6.25
C MET A 146 4.06 13.85 5.08
N MET A 147 4.11 12.76 4.31
CA MET A 147 3.13 12.50 3.26
C MET A 147 1.71 12.43 3.84
N HIS A 148 1.51 11.75 4.97
CA HIS A 148 0.20 11.61 5.59
C HIS A 148 -0.31 12.89 6.28
N ALA A 149 0.47 13.44 7.20
CA ALA A 149 0.03 14.48 8.13
C ALA A 149 0.02 15.87 7.49
N SER A 150 1.00 16.17 6.63
CA SER A 150 1.17 17.47 5.97
C SER A 150 1.00 17.40 4.45
N CYS A 151 0.51 16.27 3.91
CA CYS A 151 0.31 16.10 2.46
C CYS A 151 1.57 16.49 1.67
N THR A 152 2.75 16.16 2.21
CA THR A 152 4.03 16.59 1.63
C THR A 152 4.40 15.69 0.45
N SER A 153 4.63 16.28 -0.72
CA SER A 153 5.00 15.55 -1.93
C SER A 153 6.37 14.84 -1.78
N ALA A 154 6.62 13.83 -2.62
CA ALA A 154 7.93 13.17 -2.67
C ALA A 154 9.06 14.16 -3.02
N THR A 155 8.78 15.16 -3.87
CA THR A 155 9.70 16.25 -4.19
C THR A 155 10.04 17.07 -2.95
N ASN A 156 9.04 17.47 -2.17
CA ASN A 156 9.27 18.24 -0.95
C ASN A 156 9.97 17.39 0.13
N CYS A 157 9.63 16.11 0.27
CA CYS A 157 10.35 15.18 1.15
C CYS A 157 11.84 15.07 0.77
N THR A 158 12.14 15.03 -0.53
CA THR A 158 13.50 15.02 -1.07
C THR A 158 14.25 16.30 -0.69
N HIS A 159 13.61 17.45 -0.92
CA HIS A 159 14.21 18.76 -0.65
C HIS A 159 14.49 18.95 0.85
N ILE A 160 13.52 18.64 1.69
CA ILE A 160 13.65 18.71 3.16
C ILE A 160 14.77 17.78 3.63
N TYR A 161 14.86 16.56 3.11
CA TYR A 161 15.95 15.65 3.46
C TYR A 161 17.32 16.20 3.05
N ASN A 162 17.46 16.68 1.82
CA ASN A 162 18.75 17.19 1.32
C ASN A 162 19.21 18.43 2.10
N ILE A 163 18.29 19.30 2.51
CA ILE A 163 18.58 20.46 3.35
C ILE A 163 18.94 20.03 4.78
N ALA A 164 18.08 19.24 5.43
CA ALA A 164 18.14 19.04 6.87
C ALA A 164 19.02 17.86 7.31
N LEU A 165 19.16 16.82 6.48
CA LEU A 165 19.77 15.55 6.87
C LEU A 165 21.01 15.18 6.04
N ALA A 166 21.05 15.47 4.74
CA ALA A 166 22.19 15.10 3.90
C ALA A 166 23.48 15.87 4.27
N ASN A 167 23.35 17.13 4.71
CA ASN A 167 24.47 18.02 5.03
C ASN A 167 24.84 18.06 6.52
N ALA A 168 24.33 17.13 7.34
CA ALA A 168 24.74 17.05 8.74
C ALA A 168 26.26 16.81 8.86
N GLU A 169 26.94 17.65 9.66
CA GLU A 169 28.41 17.84 9.72
C GLU A 169 29.24 16.58 10.02
N SER A 170 28.62 15.45 10.37
CA SER A 170 29.31 14.27 10.90
C SER A 170 29.58 13.13 9.92
N THR A 171 29.12 13.21 8.67
CA THR A 171 29.29 12.11 7.71
C THR A 171 30.46 12.36 6.74
N GLN A 172 31.62 11.78 7.05
CA GLN A 172 32.65 11.48 6.04
C GLN A 172 32.06 10.51 5.03
N PHE A 173 31.37 11.05 4.02
CA PHE A 173 30.90 10.26 2.90
C PHE A 173 32.00 10.27 1.84
N PRO A 174 32.42 9.11 1.33
CA PRO A 174 33.37 9.04 0.25
C PRO A 174 32.71 9.60 -1.01
N GLY A 175 32.79 10.92 -1.18
CA GLY A 175 32.34 11.63 -2.36
C GLY A 175 33.13 11.11 -3.56
N THR A 176 32.59 10.12 -4.25
CA THR A 176 33.13 9.60 -5.49
C THR A 176 32.10 9.85 -6.58
N LYS A 177 32.52 9.80 -7.84
CA LYS A 177 31.62 9.95 -9.00
C LYS A 177 30.45 8.94 -9.04
N TRP A 178 30.48 7.90 -8.21
CA TRP A 178 29.50 6.82 -8.17
C TRP A 178 28.50 6.94 -7.01
N PHE A 179 28.78 7.79 -6.01
CA PHE A 179 27.96 7.89 -4.80
C PHE A 179 27.65 9.36 -4.48
N SER A 180 26.36 9.68 -4.34
CA SER A 180 25.89 10.99 -3.87
C SER A 180 25.24 10.87 -2.49
N LYS A 181 25.38 11.91 -1.67
CA LYS A 181 24.60 12.07 -0.44
C LYS A 181 23.15 12.49 -0.73
N ASP A 182 22.97 13.21 -1.82
CA ASP A 182 21.67 13.73 -2.21
C ASP A 182 20.77 12.60 -2.70
N ILE A 183 19.52 12.66 -2.29
CA ILE A 183 18.48 11.79 -2.81
C ILE A 183 17.62 12.54 -3.83
N THR A 184 16.81 11.77 -4.57
CA THR A 184 15.86 12.27 -5.56
C THR A 184 14.43 11.87 -5.17
N MET A 185 13.43 12.45 -5.84
CA MET A 185 12.02 12.05 -5.64
C MET A 185 11.78 10.56 -5.93
N ASP A 186 12.54 9.97 -6.85
CA ASP A 186 12.44 8.53 -7.16
C ASP A 186 12.91 7.67 -5.99
N HIS A 187 13.93 8.12 -5.25
CA HIS A 187 14.37 7.45 -4.03
C HIS A 187 13.27 7.46 -2.96
N VAL A 188 12.59 8.58 -2.77
CA VAL A 188 11.46 8.68 -1.83
C VAL A 188 10.30 7.77 -2.26
N TRP A 189 9.93 7.79 -3.55
CA TRP A 189 8.87 6.91 -4.08
C TRP A 189 9.21 5.42 -3.97
N ASN A 190 10.44 5.03 -4.33
CA ASN A 190 10.88 3.64 -4.18
C ASN A 190 10.82 3.21 -2.72
N THR A 191 11.26 4.08 -1.81
CA THR A 191 11.20 3.85 -0.37
C THR A 191 9.77 3.60 0.09
N PHE A 192 8.85 4.49 -0.26
CA PHE A 192 7.44 4.38 0.10
C PHE A 192 6.84 3.06 -0.39
N ILE A 193 7.03 2.74 -1.67
CA ILE A 193 6.48 1.53 -2.30
C ILE A 193 7.06 0.26 -1.65
N ILE A 194 8.39 0.18 -1.54
CA ILE A 194 9.07 -1.00 -0.99
C ILE A 194 8.64 -1.22 0.45
N CYS A 195 8.69 -0.18 1.30
CA CYS A 195 8.40 -0.35 2.72
C CYS A 195 6.93 -0.68 2.97
N THR A 196 6.00 -0.02 2.27
CA THR A 196 4.57 -0.37 2.36
C THR A 196 4.28 -1.80 1.91
N LEU A 197 4.94 -2.29 0.85
CA LEU A 197 4.80 -3.69 0.41
C LEU A 197 5.41 -4.68 1.40
N LEU A 198 6.50 -4.32 2.07
CA LEU A 198 7.13 -5.17 3.09
C LEU A 198 6.28 -5.24 4.35
N GLU A 199 5.71 -4.11 4.78
CA GLU A 199 4.77 -4.03 5.89
C GLU A 199 3.54 -4.92 5.61
N ASP A 200 2.96 -4.81 4.41
CA ASP A 200 1.87 -5.68 3.94
C ASP A 200 2.23 -7.17 3.96
N CYS A 201 3.42 -7.54 3.48
CA CYS A 201 3.87 -8.93 3.47
C CYS A 201 4.12 -9.45 4.90
N CYS A 202 4.65 -8.59 5.78
CA CYS A 202 4.88 -8.90 7.19
C CYS A 202 3.58 -9.19 7.92
N GLU A 203 2.56 -8.33 7.76
CA GLU A 203 1.22 -8.50 8.32
C GLU A 203 0.55 -9.80 7.84
N ARG A 204 0.78 -10.17 6.58
CA ARG A 204 0.23 -11.40 5.97
C ARG A 204 1.10 -12.63 6.16
N HIS A 205 2.23 -12.52 6.86
CA HIS A 205 3.21 -13.60 7.03
C HIS A 205 3.65 -14.25 5.70
N CYS A 206 3.88 -13.42 4.66
CA CYS A 206 4.37 -13.89 3.37
C CYS A 206 5.67 -13.19 2.96
N LEU A 207 6.27 -13.65 1.85
CA LEU A 207 7.44 -13.01 1.25
C LEU A 207 7.01 -12.02 0.15
N LEU A 208 7.74 -10.92 0.02
CA LEU A 208 7.64 -10.03 -1.13
C LEU A 208 8.48 -10.63 -2.26
N ASP A 209 7.81 -11.18 -3.28
CA ASP A 209 8.45 -11.75 -4.46
C ASP A 209 8.30 -10.79 -5.66
N VAL A 210 9.42 -10.33 -6.20
CA VAL A 210 9.49 -9.39 -7.33
C VAL A 210 10.61 -9.77 -8.30
N SER A 211 10.35 -9.60 -9.61
CA SER A 211 11.33 -9.91 -10.63
C SER A 211 12.54 -8.97 -10.60
N GLN A 212 13.74 -9.54 -10.61
CA GLN A 212 14.99 -8.78 -10.69
C GLN A 212 15.36 -8.35 -12.12
N THR A 213 14.73 -8.91 -13.15
CA THR A 213 15.03 -8.61 -14.56
C THR A 213 14.33 -7.35 -15.07
N VAL A 214 13.38 -6.82 -14.31
CA VAL A 214 12.59 -5.65 -14.65
C VAL A 214 13.22 -4.38 -14.05
N ASN A 215 13.11 -3.27 -14.78
CA ASN A 215 13.53 -1.95 -14.32
C ASN A 215 12.90 -1.60 -12.96
N GLN A 216 13.63 -0.86 -12.12
CA GLN A 216 13.23 -0.52 -10.75
C GLN A 216 11.84 0.14 -10.69
N ASN A 217 11.52 1.00 -11.65
CA ASN A 217 10.25 1.72 -11.75
C ASN A 217 9.01 0.83 -12.04
N GLU A 218 9.23 -0.36 -12.60
CA GLU A 218 8.20 -1.31 -13.01
C GLU A 218 8.17 -2.59 -12.13
N ARG A 219 9.29 -2.88 -11.47
CA ARG A 219 9.51 -4.05 -10.62
C ARG A 219 8.39 -4.33 -9.62
N PHE A 220 7.82 -3.28 -9.05
CA PHE A 220 6.82 -3.37 -7.98
C PHE A 220 5.37 -3.26 -8.48
N ILE A 221 5.13 -3.05 -9.78
CA ILE A 221 3.78 -2.84 -10.32
C ILE A 221 2.86 -4.02 -10.00
N LYS A 222 3.33 -5.25 -10.23
CA LYS A 222 2.53 -6.45 -9.91
C LYS A 222 2.17 -6.52 -8.43
N ALA A 223 3.14 -6.31 -7.55
CA ALA A 223 2.93 -6.36 -6.10
C ALA A 223 1.96 -5.26 -5.61
N MET A 224 2.06 -4.04 -6.15
CA MET A 224 1.11 -2.96 -5.88
C MET A 224 -0.29 -3.32 -6.38
N SER A 225 -0.43 -3.81 -7.62
CA SER A 225 -1.71 -4.25 -8.18
C SER A 225 -2.36 -5.37 -7.34
N ASP A 226 -1.56 -6.32 -6.86
CA ASP A 226 -2.04 -7.40 -6.00
C ASP A 226 -2.54 -6.86 -4.65
N ARG A 227 -1.86 -5.85 -4.07
CA ARG A 227 -2.34 -5.16 -2.86
C ARG A 227 -3.61 -4.35 -3.11
N ASN A 228 -3.68 -3.56 -4.18
CA ASN A 228 -4.87 -2.77 -4.52
C ASN A 228 -6.09 -3.69 -4.72
N ARG A 229 -5.91 -4.85 -5.36
CA ARG A 229 -6.98 -5.85 -5.49
C ARG A 229 -7.47 -6.36 -4.13
N ARG A 230 -6.56 -6.63 -3.20
CA ARG A 230 -6.92 -7.02 -1.83
C ARG A 230 -7.66 -5.90 -1.11
N MET A 231 -7.19 -4.65 -1.19
CA MET A 231 -7.89 -3.50 -0.62
C MET A 231 -9.30 -3.36 -1.19
N ARG A 232 -9.48 -3.50 -2.51
CA ARG A 232 -10.83 -3.52 -3.11
C ARG A 232 -11.71 -4.68 -2.65
N THR A 233 -11.13 -5.86 -2.44
CA THR A 233 -11.91 -7.07 -2.06
C THR A 233 -12.30 -7.07 -0.59
N TYR A 234 -11.36 -6.69 0.27
CA TYR A 234 -11.48 -6.80 1.72
C TYR A 234 -11.78 -5.46 2.41
N ASN A 235 -11.70 -4.34 1.67
CA ASN A 235 -11.75 -2.96 2.16
C ASN A 235 -10.63 -2.65 3.16
N GLN A 236 -10.71 -1.50 3.81
CA GLN A 236 -9.73 -1.06 4.81
C GLN A 236 -9.81 -1.99 6.04
N PRO A 237 -8.72 -2.72 6.40
CA PRO A 237 -8.75 -3.81 7.37
C PRO A 237 -9.16 -3.38 8.79
N LEU A 238 -8.93 -2.11 9.14
CA LEU A 238 -9.26 -1.54 10.44
C LEU A 238 -10.65 -0.88 10.50
N ALA A 239 -11.33 -0.74 9.36
CA ALA A 239 -12.47 0.17 9.24
C ALA A 239 -13.75 -0.46 8.71
N ARG A 240 -13.71 -1.47 7.82
CA ARG A 240 -14.93 -2.01 7.15
C ARG A 240 -16.11 -2.31 8.10
N ARG A 241 -15.81 -2.74 9.33
CA ARG A 241 -16.81 -3.08 10.36
C ARG A 241 -16.55 -2.36 11.68
N HIS A 242 -15.94 -1.19 11.61
CA HIS A 242 -15.67 -0.39 12.78
C HIS A 242 -16.98 -0.03 13.51
N PHE A 243 -16.95 -0.11 14.83
CA PHE A 243 -17.93 0.51 15.68
C PHE A 243 -17.26 1.17 16.87
N CYS A 244 -17.90 2.24 17.35
CA CYS A 244 -17.51 2.93 18.57
C CYS A 244 -18.71 3.72 19.07
N ALA A 245 -18.58 4.29 20.27
CA ALA A 245 -19.64 5.10 20.89
C ALA A 245 -20.05 6.36 20.09
N LYS A 246 -19.34 6.71 19.01
CA LYS A 246 -19.73 7.79 18.09
C LYS A 246 -20.46 7.32 16.84
N CYS A 247 -20.27 6.07 16.43
CA CYS A 247 -20.79 5.54 15.17
C CYS A 247 -22.03 4.67 15.37
N THR A 248 -22.24 4.19 16.60
CA THR A 248 -23.34 3.31 16.96
C THR A 248 -24.11 3.86 18.14
N ARG A 249 -25.43 3.72 18.09
CA ARG A 249 -26.33 4.11 19.18
C ARG A 249 -27.27 2.96 19.53
N ILE A 250 -27.44 2.74 20.82
CA ILE A 250 -28.53 1.92 21.34
C ILE A 250 -29.65 2.88 21.78
N TYR A 251 -30.87 2.66 21.28
CA TYR A 251 -32.02 3.52 21.55
C TYR A 251 -33.31 2.71 21.72
N SER A 252 -34.33 3.35 22.25
CA SER A 252 -35.68 2.79 22.37
C SER A 252 -36.63 3.58 21.48
N HIS A 253 -37.57 2.91 20.82
CA HIS A 253 -38.59 3.57 20.00
C HIS A 253 -39.90 2.78 20.04
N GLY A 254 -40.95 3.42 20.55
CA GLY A 254 -42.20 2.74 20.89
C GLY A 254 -41.97 1.68 21.96
N ASP A 255 -42.55 0.50 21.77
CA ASP A 255 -42.45 -0.62 22.72
C ASP A 255 -41.12 -1.40 22.62
N ILE A 256 -40.31 -1.15 21.58
CA ILE A 256 -39.05 -1.87 21.36
C ILE A 256 -37.92 -1.14 22.06
N THR A 257 -37.34 -1.79 23.06
CA THR A 257 -36.13 -1.35 23.76
C THR A 257 -34.89 -2.00 23.15
N ASN A 258 -33.72 -1.34 23.27
CA ASN A 258 -32.41 -1.84 22.81
C ASN A 258 -32.23 -2.02 21.29
N LYS A 259 -32.82 -1.15 20.47
CA LYS A 259 -32.49 -1.09 19.04
C LYS A 259 -31.07 -0.57 18.86
N LEU A 260 -30.27 -1.22 18.02
CA LEU A 260 -28.93 -0.77 17.64
C LEU A 260 -28.99 -0.16 16.24
N VAL A 261 -28.51 1.07 16.09
CA VAL A 261 -28.27 1.70 14.79
C VAL A 261 -26.78 1.96 14.61
N SER A 262 -26.31 1.80 13.37
CA SER A 262 -24.99 2.25 12.92
C SER A 262 -25.16 3.18 11.73
N VAL A 263 -24.43 4.30 11.72
CA VAL A 263 -24.52 5.29 10.64
C VAL A 263 -23.23 5.36 9.85
N ILE A 264 -23.37 5.46 8.53
CA ILE A 264 -22.31 5.80 7.59
C ILE A 264 -22.73 7.06 6.83
N VAL A 265 -21.76 7.82 6.34
CA VAL A 265 -21.95 8.94 5.44
C VAL A 265 -21.16 8.63 4.18
N VAL A 266 -21.78 8.83 3.02
CA VAL A 266 -21.15 8.64 1.71
C VAL A 266 -21.14 9.99 1.00
N ASP A 267 -19.97 10.42 0.57
CA ASP A 267 -19.81 11.68 -0.16
C ASP A 267 -18.55 11.61 -1.04
N GLY A 268 -18.62 12.35 -2.16
CA GLY A 268 -17.61 12.36 -3.20
C GLY A 268 -16.66 13.54 -3.09
N VAL A 269 -15.40 13.32 -3.46
CA VAL A 269 -14.41 14.40 -3.65
C VAL A 269 -13.72 14.27 -5.01
N VAL A 270 -13.66 15.37 -5.73
CA VAL A 270 -12.99 15.41 -7.04
C VAL A 270 -11.48 15.31 -6.84
N THR A 271 -10.89 14.26 -7.40
CA THR A 271 -9.44 14.07 -7.44
C THR A 271 -8.92 13.76 -8.84
N ALA A 272 -7.63 14.02 -9.04
CA ALA A 272 -7.03 14.02 -10.36
C ALA A 272 -5.95 12.95 -10.56
N PHE A 273 -6.10 12.10 -11.59
CA PHE A 273 -5.04 11.23 -12.12
C PHE A 273 -5.18 10.96 -13.62
N VAL A 274 -4.13 10.44 -14.25
CA VAL A 274 -4.11 10.22 -15.71
C VAL A 274 -4.76 8.88 -16.05
N THR A 275 -5.92 8.92 -16.71
CA THR A 275 -6.47 7.78 -17.45
C THR A 275 -6.12 7.91 -18.94
N SER A 276 -5.78 6.78 -19.58
CA SER A 276 -5.64 6.73 -21.03
C SER A 276 -7.00 6.45 -21.67
N THR A 277 -7.33 7.20 -22.72
CA THR A 277 -8.60 7.22 -23.46
C THR A 277 -8.97 5.91 -24.19
N LEU A 278 -8.19 4.84 -24.02
CA LEU A 278 -8.30 3.61 -24.84
C LEU A 278 -9.51 2.72 -24.50
N HIS A 279 -10.25 3.00 -23.43
CA HIS A 279 -11.40 2.16 -23.03
C HIS A 279 -12.70 2.42 -23.82
N ALA A 280 -12.78 3.48 -24.65
CA ALA A 280 -14.01 3.85 -25.35
C ALA A 280 -14.16 3.29 -26.79
N LEU A 281 -13.19 2.53 -27.31
CA LEU A 281 -13.09 2.23 -28.74
C LEU A 281 -13.49 0.80 -29.17
N SER A 282 -14.13 0.00 -28.31
CA SER A 282 -14.46 -1.40 -28.65
C SER A 282 -15.66 -1.59 -29.60
N ASN A 283 -16.35 -0.54 -30.04
CA ASN A 283 -17.62 -0.66 -30.78
C ASN A 283 -17.69 0.11 -32.11
N VAL A 284 -16.64 0.13 -32.93
CA VAL A 284 -16.73 0.66 -34.31
C VAL A 284 -17.12 -0.47 -35.26
N GLN A 285 -18.33 -0.44 -35.81
CA GLN A 285 -18.88 -1.53 -36.63
C GLN A 285 -19.02 -1.17 -38.13
N SER A 286 -18.82 0.09 -38.54
CA SER A 286 -19.03 0.50 -39.94
C SER A 286 -17.93 1.39 -40.54
N LYS A 287 -17.79 1.32 -41.89
CA LYS A 287 -16.79 2.07 -42.67
C LYS A 287 -16.96 3.59 -42.60
N ALA A 288 -18.22 4.07 -42.56
CA ALA A 288 -18.52 5.50 -42.42
C ALA A 288 -18.14 6.05 -41.03
N GLU A 289 -18.27 5.25 -39.97
CA GLU A 289 -17.79 5.59 -38.63
C GLU A 289 -16.27 5.63 -38.58
N SER A 290 -15.59 4.72 -39.30
CA SER A 290 -14.12 4.70 -39.44
C SER A 290 -13.56 5.93 -40.17
N GLU A 291 -14.19 6.37 -41.27
CA GLU A 291 -13.76 7.56 -42.03
C GLU A 291 -14.02 8.87 -41.25
N ALA A 292 -15.13 8.94 -40.51
CA ALA A 292 -15.40 10.03 -39.59
C ALA A 292 -14.36 10.09 -38.46
N LEU A 293 -13.96 8.94 -37.91
CA LEU A 293 -12.88 8.83 -36.92
C LEU A 293 -11.53 9.28 -37.49
N HIS A 294 -11.19 8.87 -38.72
CA HIS A 294 -9.94 9.26 -39.37
C HIS A 294 -9.85 10.78 -39.62
N THR A 295 -10.97 11.40 -39.99
CA THR A 295 -11.09 12.85 -40.18
C THR A 295 -10.96 13.61 -38.86
N LEU A 296 -11.53 13.05 -37.78
CA LEU A 296 -11.48 13.59 -36.43
C LEU A 296 -10.05 13.51 -35.85
N TRP A 297 -9.37 12.37 -36.03
CA TRP A 297 -7.96 12.18 -35.69
C TRP A 297 -7.02 13.12 -36.43
N GLY A 298 -7.27 13.37 -37.72
CA GLY A 298 -6.47 14.33 -38.50
C GLY A 298 -6.53 15.74 -37.92
N LYS A 299 -7.74 16.22 -37.55
CA LYS A 299 -7.92 17.57 -36.99
C LYS A 299 -7.36 17.71 -35.57
N SER A 300 -7.40 16.67 -34.75
CA SER A 300 -6.85 16.68 -33.38
C SER A 300 -5.32 16.63 -33.36
N HIS A 301 -4.68 15.92 -34.29
CA HIS A 301 -3.21 15.78 -34.34
C HIS A 301 -2.50 17.12 -34.65
N PHE A 302 -3.04 17.93 -35.57
CA PHE A 302 -2.49 19.25 -35.89
C PHE A 302 -2.56 20.24 -34.73
N ARG A 303 -3.56 20.15 -33.83
CA ARG A 303 -3.68 21.05 -32.66
C ARG A 303 -2.87 20.56 -31.45
N LEU A 304 -2.72 19.24 -31.28
CA LEU A 304 -1.84 18.66 -30.26
C LEU A 304 -0.38 19.07 -30.48
N HIS A 305 0.06 19.11 -31.74
CA HIS A 305 1.38 19.63 -32.12
C HIS A 305 1.56 21.09 -31.66
N LYS A 306 0.54 21.92 -31.89
CA LYS A 306 0.53 23.34 -31.49
C LYS A 306 0.55 23.53 -29.96
N HIS A 307 -0.15 22.68 -29.21
CA HIS A 307 -0.09 22.67 -27.73
C HIS A 307 1.26 22.19 -27.19
N LEU A 308 1.89 21.20 -27.85
CA LEU A 308 3.24 20.76 -27.50
C LEU A 308 4.28 21.85 -27.75
N GLU A 309 4.10 22.63 -28.83
CA GLU A 309 4.91 23.82 -29.12
C GLU A 309 4.73 24.93 -28.08
N CYS A 310 3.49 25.21 -27.66
CA CYS A 310 3.21 26.17 -26.58
C CYS A 310 3.81 25.71 -25.24
N SER A 311 3.65 24.44 -24.86
CA SER A 311 4.24 23.88 -23.63
C SER A 311 5.77 23.92 -23.67
N ARG A 312 6.40 23.60 -24.81
CA ARG A 312 7.85 23.75 -25.01
C ARG A 312 8.31 25.22 -24.99
N ALA A 313 7.46 26.17 -25.36
CA ALA A 313 7.76 27.59 -25.27
C ALA A 313 7.69 28.10 -23.82
N ILE A 314 6.74 27.60 -23.03
CA ILE A 314 6.62 27.87 -21.58
C ILE A 314 7.83 27.29 -20.84
N HIS A 315 8.20 26.02 -21.09
CA HIS A 315 9.39 25.42 -20.49
C HIS A 315 10.69 26.15 -20.87
N ARG A 316 10.79 26.70 -22.09
CA ARG A 316 11.93 27.54 -22.49
C ARG A 316 11.95 28.91 -21.80
N ARG A 317 10.79 29.50 -21.49
CA ARG A 317 10.70 30.75 -20.72
C ARG A 317 11.09 30.53 -19.26
N LEU A 318 10.63 29.45 -18.64
CA LEU A 318 10.97 29.09 -17.26
C LEU A 318 12.46 28.73 -17.09
N ALA A 319 13.11 28.20 -18.13
CA ALA A 319 14.55 27.92 -18.12
C ALA A 319 15.44 29.18 -18.20
N ASN A 320 14.88 30.33 -18.58
CA ASN A 320 15.63 31.58 -18.84
C ASN A 320 15.40 32.68 -17.79
N VAL A 321 14.69 32.40 -16.69
CA VAL A 321 14.52 33.38 -15.60
C VAL A 321 15.76 33.34 -14.72
N GLN A 322 16.57 34.39 -14.78
CA GLN A 322 17.57 34.69 -13.74
C GLN A 322 16.85 35.27 -12.52
N VAL A 323 17.12 34.70 -11.36
CA VAL A 323 16.56 35.09 -10.07
C VAL A 323 17.03 36.51 -9.72
N GLY A 324 16.08 37.40 -9.52
CA GLY A 324 16.27 38.67 -8.83
C GLY A 324 15.31 38.71 -7.64
N ASP A 325 15.86 39.00 -6.47
CA ASP A 325 15.16 39.14 -5.20
C ASP A 325 14.09 40.24 -5.25
N ASP A 326 12.90 39.96 -4.72
CA ASP A 326 12.26 40.72 -3.63
C ASP A 326 10.74 40.44 -3.52
N ASP A 327 10.36 40.23 -2.26
CA ASP A 327 9.13 40.64 -1.57
C ASP A 327 7.83 39.83 -1.63
N ASP A 328 7.21 39.81 -0.45
CA ASP A 328 6.08 39.03 0.04
C ASP A 328 4.78 39.21 -0.76
N GLY A 329 4.07 38.10 -0.99
CA GLY A 329 2.69 38.12 -1.46
C GLY A 329 2.13 36.71 -1.60
N ASP A 330 0.97 36.46 -0.97
CA ASP A 330 0.14 35.25 -1.11
C ASP A 330 0.21 34.67 -2.53
N ASP A 331 0.80 33.48 -2.65
CA ASP A 331 0.76 32.71 -3.91
C ASP A 331 -0.54 31.92 -3.93
N ASP A 332 -1.64 32.66 -4.09
CA ASP A 332 -2.92 32.15 -4.57
C ASP A 332 -2.69 31.80 -6.06
N ASP A 333 -2.02 30.67 -6.32
CA ASP A 333 -1.81 30.14 -7.66
C ASP A 333 -3.16 29.69 -8.23
N ALA A 334 -3.88 30.67 -8.75
CA ALA A 334 -5.05 30.52 -9.59
C ALA A 334 -4.61 29.74 -10.84
N THR A 335 -4.54 28.41 -10.71
CA THR A 335 -4.31 27.51 -11.82
C THR A 335 -5.48 27.69 -12.79
N GLN A 336 -5.23 28.30 -13.95
CA GLN A 336 -6.20 28.34 -15.04
C GLN A 336 -6.65 26.91 -15.35
N VAL A 337 -7.90 26.61 -15.01
CA VAL A 337 -8.62 25.42 -15.45
C VAL A 337 -8.75 25.54 -16.97
N ILE A 338 -7.90 24.82 -17.71
CA ILE A 338 -8.07 24.68 -19.16
C ILE A 338 -9.37 23.89 -19.35
N GLY A 339 -10.43 24.59 -19.78
CA GLY A 339 -11.76 24.02 -19.96
C GLY A 339 -11.76 22.79 -20.88
N GLU A 340 -12.65 21.86 -20.56
CA GLU A 340 -12.93 20.65 -21.33
C GLU A 340 -13.56 21.03 -22.69
N GLU A 341 -12.93 20.68 -23.81
CA GLU A 341 -13.56 20.77 -25.13
C GLU A 341 -14.08 19.40 -25.58
N GLU A 342 -15.40 19.22 -25.64
CA GLU A 342 -16.06 18.06 -26.24
C GLU A 342 -16.12 18.17 -27.77
N TYR A 343 -15.93 17.05 -28.48
CA TYR A 343 -16.07 16.99 -29.94
C TYR A 343 -17.26 16.12 -30.34
N ASP A 344 -18.19 16.72 -31.09
CA ASP A 344 -19.36 16.05 -31.66
C ASP A 344 -19.25 15.94 -33.19
N VAL A 345 -19.45 14.73 -33.72
CA VAL A 345 -19.74 14.52 -35.15
C VAL A 345 -21.11 13.89 -35.30
N LYS A 346 -21.99 14.53 -36.07
CA LYS A 346 -23.33 14.03 -36.38
C LYS A 346 -23.26 12.98 -37.50
N LEU A 347 -23.55 11.72 -37.18
CA LEU A 347 -23.84 10.69 -38.19
C LEU A 347 -25.36 10.54 -38.35
N GLY A 348 -25.95 11.42 -39.16
CA GLY A 348 -27.37 11.38 -39.49
C GLY A 348 -28.32 11.62 -38.31
N LYS A 349 -29.63 11.50 -38.57
CA LYS A 349 -30.70 12.07 -37.72
C LYS A 349 -30.83 11.47 -36.31
N LYS A 350 -30.10 10.42 -35.91
CA LYS A 350 -30.25 9.79 -34.57
C LYS A 350 -28.98 9.23 -33.91
N LYS A 351 -27.78 9.31 -34.51
CA LYS A 351 -26.53 8.84 -33.87
C LYS A 351 -25.50 9.98 -33.77
N ARG A 352 -25.11 10.31 -32.54
CA ARG A 352 -23.98 11.21 -32.22
C ARG A 352 -22.80 10.36 -31.79
N LEU A 353 -21.67 10.50 -32.47
CA LEU A 353 -20.40 9.98 -31.97
C LEU A 353 -19.75 11.08 -31.15
N ARG A 354 -19.65 10.82 -29.84
CA ARG A 354 -18.89 11.63 -28.90
C ARG A 354 -17.54 10.98 -28.72
N ALA A 355 -16.49 11.72 -29.02
CA ALA A 355 -15.13 11.27 -28.78
C ALA A 355 -14.37 12.39 -28.06
N GLN A 356 -13.91 12.08 -26.86
CA GLN A 356 -13.14 12.99 -26.02
C GLN A 356 -11.67 12.63 -26.22
N PHE A 357 -10.89 13.51 -26.84
CA PHE A 357 -9.46 13.27 -27.14
C PHE A 357 -8.53 13.96 -26.14
N THR A 358 -9.07 14.48 -25.04
CA THR A 358 -8.32 15.02 -23.92
C THR A 358 -8.08 13.91 -22.89
N ARG A 359 -7.07 14.08 -22.04
CA ARG A 359 -6.89 13.23 -20.85
C ARG A 359 -7.98 13.64 -19.87
N ASN A 360 -8.79 12.69 -19.38
CA ASN A 360 -9.63 12.98 -18.21
C ASN A 360 -8.68 13.12 -17.03
N TYR A 361 -8.63 14.34 -16.50
CA TYR A 361 -7.77 14.68 -15.38
C TYR A 361 -8.51 14.61 -14.05
N THR A 362 -9.83 14.40 -14.02
CA THR A 362 -10.64 14.46 -12.81
C THR A 362 -11.62 13.29 -12.75
N HIS A 363 -11.64 12.61 -11.61
CA HIS A 363 -12.58 11.56 -11.25
C HIS A 363 -13.14 11.87 -9.86
N CYS A 364 -14.31 11.35 -9.54
CA CYS A 364 -14.82 11.44 -8.19
C CYS A 364 -14.34 10.23 -7.39
N GLU A 365 -13.79 10.51 -6.21
CA GLU A 365 -13.48 9.51 -5.21
C GLU A 365 -14.60 9.53 -4.18
N GLU A 366 -15.42 8.50 -4.19
CA GLU A 366 -16.48 8.28 -3.22
C GLU A 366 -15.89 7.65 -1.96
N LEU A 367 -16.11 8.28 -0.82
CA LEU A 367 -15.67 7.77 0.48
C LEU A 367 -16.87 7.35 1.33
N ILE A 368 -16.79 6.18 1.96
CA ILE A 368 -17.68 5.82 3.06
C ILE A 368 -16.99 6.17 4.37
N VAL A 369 -17.51 7.17 5.08
CA VAL A 369 -16.97 7.69 6.32
C VAL A 369 -17.98 7.49 7.44
N VAL A 370 -17.54 6.98 8.59
CA VAL A 370 -18.42 6.89 9.77
C VAL A 370 -18.30 8.14 10.65
N PRO A 371 -19.29 8.45 11.52
CA PRO A 371 -19.33 9.69 12.30
C PRO A 371 -18.12 9.98 13.21
N CYS A 372 -17.28 8.98 13.49
CA CYS A 372 -16.02 9.18 14.21
C CYS A 372 -14.86 9.67 13.34
N GLY A 373 -15.02 9.71 12.02
CA GLY A 373 -14.00 10.10 11.04
C GLY A 373 -13.15 8.93 10.50
N MET A 374 -13.46 7.68 10.82
CA MET A 374 -12.85 6.51 10.19
C MET A 374 -13.41 6.32 8.77
N ILE A 375 -12.56 5.93 7.83
CA ILE A 375 -12.92 5.69 6.43
C ILE A 375 -13.06 4.19 6.21
N HIS A 376 -14.29 3.72 5.98
CA HIS A 376 -14.60 2.31 5.74
C HIS A 376 -14.11 1.82 4.37
N ALA A 377 -14.32 2.65 3.34
CA ALA A 377 -14.03 2.31 1.96
C ALA A 377 -13.84 3.55 1.10
N ARG A 378 -13.17 3.35 -0.04
CA ARG A 378 -12.98 4.31 -1.13
C ARG A 378 -13.30 3.62 -2.44
N GLU A 379 -14.01 4.31 -3.33
CA GLU A 379 -14.21 3.87 -4.71
C GLU A 379 -14.03 5.04 -5.70
N THR A 380 -13.26 4.77 -6.76
CA THR A 380 -13.10 5.71 -7.88
C THR A 380 -14.30 5.57 -8.82
N MET A 381 -15.14 6.61 -8.88
CA MET A 381 -16.28 6.68 -9.80
C MET A 381 -15.85 7.32 -11.13
N HIS A 382 -15.84 6.52 -12.19
CA HIS A 382 -15.50 6.99 -13.54
C HIS A 382 -16.75 7.49 -14.26
N ASN A 383 -16.92 8.82 -14.35
CA ASN A 383 -17.97 9.49 -15.13
C ASN A 383 -19.43 9.10 -14.72
N ALA A 384 -19.64 8.55 -13.52
CA ALA A 384 -20.93 7.99 -13.10
C ALA A 384 -21.14 8.02 -11.57
N GLU A 385 -21.29 9.21 -10.98
CA GLU A 385 -21.81 9.43 -9.62
C GLU A 385 -23.35 9.22 -9.54
N GLY A 386 -23.85 8.19 -10.22
CA GLY A 386 -25.27 7.86 -10.15
C GLY A 386 -25.61 7.21 -8.81
N VAL A 387 -26.82 7.45 -8.31
CA VAL A 387 -27.37 6.77 -7.12
C VAL A 387 -27.24 5.24 -7.22
N GLY A 388 -27.34 4.68 -8.45
CA GLY A 388 -27.11 3.26 -8.71
C GLY A 388 -25.69 2.80 -8.37
N SER A 389 -24.66 3.54 -8.81
CA SER A 389 -23.25 3.24 -8.53
C SER A 389 -22.95 3.32 -7.03
N VAL A 390 -23.48 4.33 -6.34
CA VAL A 390 -23.34 4.48 -4.88
C VAL A 390 -24.03 3.32 -4.15
N ALA A 391 -25.22 2.90 -4.61
CA ALA A 391 -25.89 1.74 -4.03
C ALA A 391 -25.12 0.43 -4.25
N GLU A 392 -24.47 0.25 -5.41
CA GLU A 392 -23.56 -0.88 -5.66
C GLU A 392 -22.32 -0.82 -4.78
N PHE A 393 -21.74 0.37 -4.57
CA PHE A 393 -20.61 0.57 -3.68
C PHE A 393 -20.95 0.17 -2.23
N ILE A 394 -22.08 0.65 -1.70
CA ILE A 394 -22.55 0.28 -0.35
C ILE A 394 -22.77 -1.24 -0.26
N ARG A 395 -23.39 -1.85 -1.28
CA ARG A 395 -23.55 -3.31 -1.34
C ARG A 395 -22.19 -4.01 -1.29
N HIS A 396 -21.24 -3.60 -2.11
CA HIS A 396 -19.90 -4.21 -2.16
C HIS A 396 -19.16 -4.12 -0.81
N VAL A 397 -19.31 -3.00 -0.10
CA VAL A 397 -18.66 -2.80 1.19
C VAL A 397 -19.29 -3.62 2.31
N PHE A 398 -20.62 -3.66 2.40
CA PHE A 398 -21.32 -4.24 3.55
C PHE A 398 -21.90 -5.65 3.30
N ARG A 399 -22.02 -6.11 2.06
CA ARG A 399 -22.34 -7.51 1.76
C ARG A 399 -21.12 -8.40 2.05
N ASP A 400 -21.34 -9.54 2.69
CA ASP A 400 -20.27 -10.52 2.84
C ASP A 400 -20.00 -11.18 1.48
N PRO A 401 -18.72 -11.31 1.05
CA PRO A 401 -18.36 -11.85 -0.27
C PRO A 401 -18.87 -13.25 -0.58
N GLU A 402 -19.31 -14.01 0.44
CA GLU A 402 -19.78 -15.40 0.33
C GLU A 402 -21.29 -15.53 0.08
N MET A 403 -22.06 -14.43 0.12
CA MET A 403 -23.50 -14.44 -0.13
C MET A 403 -23.80 -14.09 -1.60
N CYS A 404 -24.10 -15.09 -2.43
CA CYS A 404 -24.51 -14.90 -3.84
C CYS A 404 -25.87 -14.19 -3.96
N SER A 405 -25.99 -13.29 -4.93
CA SER A 405 -27.18 -12.51 -5.25
C SER A 405 -28.34 -13.39 -5.73
N THR A 406 -29.43 -13.46 -4.97
CA THR A 406 -30.73 -13.95 -5.46
C THR A 406 -31.55 -12.79 -6.04
N HIS A 407 -32.40 -13.09 -7.04
CA HIS A 407 -33.13 -12.12 -7.88
C HIS A 407 -34.19 -11.24 -7.17
N ASN A 408 -34.35 -11.36 -5.85
CA ASN A 408 -35.14 -10.47 -5.01
C ASN A 408 -34.27 -10.06 -3.82
N ASP A 409 -33.61 -8.92 -3.92
CA ASP A 409 -32.58 -8.50 -2.98
C ASP A 409 -33.14 -7.55 -1.90
N PRO A 410 -33.41 -8.01 -0.67
CA PRO A 410 -33.90 -7.18 0.42
C PRO A 410 -32.78 -6.36 1.10
N PHE A 411 -31.57 -6.25 0.53
CA PHE A 411 -30.41 -5.66 1.20
C PHE A 411 -30.68 -4.28 1.82
N PHE A 412 -31.48 -3.43 1.17
CA PHE A 412 -31.83 -2.10 1.69
C PHE A 412 -33.09 -2.07 2.58
N GLN A 413 -33.74 -3.21 2.84
CA GLN A 413 -35.00 -3.26 3.61
C GLN A 413 -34.83 -2.74 5.04
N ASP A 414 -33.68 -3.00 5.67
CA ASP A 414 -33.34 -2.55 7.01
C ASP A 414 -32.34 -1.36 7.02
N ILE A 415 -32.18 -0.68 5.88
CA ILE A 415 -31.25 0.45 5.72
C ILE A 415 -32.03 1.73 5.46
N GLY A 416 -31.98 2.66 6.41
CA GLY A 416 -32.48 4.03 6.22
C GLY A 416 -31.56 4.86 5.33
N LEU A 417 -32.09 5.45 4.27
CA LEU A 417 -31.36 6.33 3.35
C LEU A 417 -31.76 7.79 3.57
N SER A 418 -31.17 8.39 4.61
CA SER A 418 -31.33 9.81 4.91
C SER A 418 -30.30 10.65 4.15
N ILE A 419 -30.67 11.89 3.83
CA ILE A 419 -29.71 12.92 3.42
C ILE A 419 -29.16 13.62 4.65
N ASP A 420 -27.92 14.10 4.54
CA ASP A 420 -27.30 14.94 5.56
C ASP A 420 -28.11 16.22 5.84
N VAL A 421 -28.12 16.67 7.09
CA VAL A 421 -28.92 17.82 7.54
C VAL A 421 -28.53 19.10 6.80
N PHE A 422 -27.24 19.37 6.61
CA PHE A 422 -26.80 20.56 5.89
C PHE A 422 -27.18 20.47 4.42
N HIS A 423 -26.99 19.31 3.78
CA HIS A 423 -27.40 19.13 2.39
C HIS A 423 -28.92 19.27 2.21
N PHE A 424 -29.71 18.74 3.15
CA PHE A 424 -31.16 18.88 3.17
C PHE A 424 -31.61 20.34 3.33
N GLU A 425 -30.97 21.10 4.22
CA GLU A 425 -31.33 22.50 4.49
C GLU A 425 -30.85 23.48 3.41
N CYS A 426 -29.68 23.24 2.81
CA CYS A 426 -29.01 24.21 1.93
C CYS A 426 -29.03 23.86 0.43
N LYS A 427 -29.25 22.60 0.04
CA LYS A 427 -29.08 22.14 -1.35
C LYS A 427 -30.34 21.59 -2.00
N HIS A 428 -31.39 21.30 -1.23
CA HIS A 428 -32.68 20.89 -1.78
C HIS A 428 -33.73 21.99 -1.69
N SER A 429 -34.58 22.06 -2.72
CA SER A 429 -35.75 22.92 -2.69
C SER A 429 -36.77 22.38 -1.68
N LYS A 430 -37.40 23.28 -0.91
CA LYS A 430 -38.55 22.94 -0.04
C LYS A 430 -39.75 22.40 -0.83
N GLN A 431 -39.75 22.53 -2.15
CA GLN A 431 -40.82 22.07 -3.05
C GLN A 431 -40.56 20.66 -3.60
N ASP A 432 -39.41 20.05 -3.29
CA ASP A 432 -39.09 18.70 -3.74
C ASP A 432 -39.69 17.66 -2.80
N THR A 433 -40.94 17.27 -3.09
CA THR A 433 -41.75 16.39 -2.24
C THR A 433 -41.13 15.00 -2.07
N PHE A 434 -40.46 14.47 -3.11
CA PHE A 434 -39.84 13.16 -3.04
C PHE A 434 -38.77 13.08 -1.93
N PHE A 435 -37.88 14.08 -1.87
CA PHE A 435 -36.83 14.12 -0.85
C PHE A 435 -37.36 14.46 0.55
N GLN A 436 -38.40 15.31 0.64
CA GLN A 436 -39.06 15.62 1.91
C GLN A 436 -39.74 14.38 2.53
N GLU A 437 -40.31 13.50 1.71
CA GLU A 437 -41.02 12.31 2.18
C GLU A 437 -40.09 11.12 2.43
N ASN A 438 -39.05 10.93 1.62
CA ASN A 438 -38.25 9.69 1.64
C ASN A 438 -36.85 9.85 2.26
N CYS A 439 -36.31 11.07 2.32
CA CYS A 439 -34.91 11.31 2.68
C CYS A 439 -34.71 12.32 3.81
N ASN A 440 -35.80 12.78 4.44
CA ASN A 440 -35.75 13.79 5.48
C ASN A 440 -35.13 13.22 6.77
N PRO A 441 -33.99 13.75 7.25
CA PRO A 441 -33.33 13.24 8.45
C PRO A 441 -34.20 13.31 9.70
N ALA A 442 -35.17 14.23 9.75
CA ALA A 442 -36.12 14.32 10.87
C ALA A 442 -37.10 13.14 10.94
N ALA A 443 -37.27 12.37 9.85
CA ALA A 443 -38.10 11.18 9.82
C ALA A 443 -37.42 9.95 10.49
N PHE A 444 -36.14 10.05 10.83
CA PHE A 444 -35.34 8.98 11.43
C PHE A 444 -35.10 9.26 12.92
N PRO A 445 -35.99 8.83 13.84
CA PRO A 445 -35.88 9.13 15.27
C PRO A 445 -34.57 8.64 15.90
N GLU A 446 -33.99 7.57 15.36
CA GLU A 446 -32.68 7.05 15.75
C GLU A 446 -31.52 8.03 15.59
N LEU A 447 -31.67 9.06 14.75
CA LEU A 447 -30.64 10.09 14.53
C LEU A 447 -30.70 11.21 15.57
N LYS A 448 -31.78 11.31 16.35
CA LYS A 448 -32.01 12.40 17.33
C LYS A 448 -32.00 11.94 18.78
N MET A 449 -31.33 12.67 19.64
CA MET A 449 -31.39 12.51 21.09
C MET A 449 -32.76 12.94 21.63
N ASP A 450 -33.04 12.58 22.88
CA ASP A 450 -34.33 12.87 23.53
C ASP A 450 -34.58 14.38 23.71
N ASP A 451 -33.51 15.18 23.71
CA ASP A 451 -33.53 16.65 23.73
C ASP A 451 -33.72 17.29 22.33
N GLY A 452 -33.76 16.48 21.27
CA GLY A 452 -33.91 16.92 19.89
C GLY A 452 -32.60 17.20 19.15
N GLU A 453 -31.45 17.14 19.82
CA GLU A 453 -30.13 17.32 19.21
C GLU A 453 -29.72 16.11 18.36
N TRP A 454 -28.89 16.34 17.34
CA TRP A 454 -28.40 15.26 16.47
C TRP A 454 -27.35 14.41 17.19
N TYR A 455 -27.54 13.09 17.20
CA TYR A 455 -26.62 12.17 17.86
C TYR A 455 -25.32 11.97 17.05
N PHE A 456 -25.43 11.91 15.72
CA PHE A 456 -24.33 11.58 14.83
C PHE A 456 -23.75 12.83 14.16
N ASN A 457 -22.42 12.90 14.13
CA ASN A 457 -21.70 13.95 13.43
C ASN A 457 -21.56 13.61 11.94
N SER A 458 -22.47 14.12 11.10
CA SER A 458 -22.42 13.92 9.66
C SER A 458 -21.30 14.73 8.97
N SER A 459 -20.87 15.86 9.54
CA SER A 459 -19.75 16.68 9.03
C SER A 459 -18.40 15.98 9.03
N ALA A 460 -18.30 14.80 9.66
CA ALA A 460 -17.10 13.97 9.64
C ALA A 460 -16.67 13.59 8.21
N CYS A 461 -17.64 13.44 7.29
CA CYS A 461 -17.37 13.13 5.89
C CYS A 461 -16.76 14.33 5.17
N GLU A 462 -17.36 15.52 5.29
CA GLU A 462 -16.85 16.76 4.69
C GLU A 462 -15.42 17.09 5.16
N GLN A 463 -15.15 16.99 6.46
CA GLN A 463 -13.79 17.19 7.01
C GLN A 463 -12.79 16.17 6.46
N THR A 464 -13.26 14.95 6.18
CA THR A 464 -12.44 13.89 5.60
C THR A 464 -12.20 14.12 4.12
N ASN A 465 -13.20 14.56 3.36
CA ASN A 465 -13.08 14.97 1.97
C ASN A 465 -12.12 16.16 1.82
N SER A 466 -12.19 17.14 2.72
CA SER A 466 -11.24 18.26 2.78
C SER A 466 -9.80 17.79 2.99
N TRP A 467 -9.57 16.85 3.90
CA TRP A 467 -8.24 16.23 4.08
C TRP A 467 -7.81 15.44 2.83
N PHE A 468 -8.71 14.66 2.25
CA PHE A 468 -8.42 13.81 1.11
C PHE A 468 -8.09 14.63 -0.15
N GLY A 469 -8.79 15.74 -0.37
CA GLY A 469 -8.53 16.67 -1.48
C GLY A 469 -7.13 17.29 -1.45
N LYS A 470 -6.46 17.35 -0.29
CA LYS A 470 -5.08 17.86 -0.17
C LYS A 470 -4.04 16.97 -0.87
N PHE A 471 -4.40 15.73 -1.21
CA PHE A 471 -3.51 14.84 -1.98
C PHE A 471 -3.51 15.11 -3.48
N ASN A 472 -4.43 15.95 -3.99
CA ASN A 472 -4.55 16.25 -5.42
C ASN A 472 -3.23 16.69 -6.09
N PRO A 473 -2.41 17.58 -5.50
CA PRO A 473 -1.12 17.96 -6.07
C PRO A 473 -0.12 16.80 -6.16
N ILE A 474 -0.22 15.81 -5.25
CA ILE A 474 0.64 14.62 -5.24
C ILE A 474 0.18 13.62 -6.29
N THR A 475 -1.13 13.37 -6.37
CA THR A 475 -1.70 12.34 -7.24
C THR A 475 -1.75 12.73 -8.71
N ARG A 476 -1.66 14.03 -9.01
CA ARG A 476 -1.66 14.56 -10.37
C ARG A 476 -0.55 13.93 -11.20
N GLY A 477 -0.93 13.24 -12.28
CA GLY A 477 0.03 12.57 -13.17
C GLY A 477 0.41 11.15 -12.76
N MET A 478 -0.10 10.63 -11.64
CA MET A 478 0.14 9.24 -11.26
C MET A 478 -0.52 8.24 -12.22
N LYS A 479 0.15 7.10 -12.39
CA LYS A 479 -0.42 5.92 -13.07
C LYS A 479 -1.48 5.27 -12.15
N PRO A 480 -2.54 4.65 -12.69
CA PRO A 480 -3.64 4.09 -11.89
C PRO A 480 -3.20 3.19 -10.72
N VAL A 481 -2.26 2.27 -10.97
CA VAL A 481 -1.75 1.36 -9.94
C VAL A 481 -1.09 2.10 -8.78
N LYS A 482 -0.32 3.16 -9.06
CA LYS A 482 0.34 3.97 -8.04
C LYS A 482 -0.64 4.88 -7.31
N PHE A 483 -1.62 5.43 -8.04
CA PHE A 483 -2.68 6.27 -7.51
C PHE A 483 -3.46 5.54 -6.41
N ASP A 484 -4.01 4.37 -6.75
CA ASP A 484 -4.76 3.55 -5.79
C ASP A 484 -3.91 3.15 -4.60
N PHE A 485 -2.69 2.67 -4.87
CA PHE A 485 -1.77 2.21 -3.84
C PHE A 485 -1.42 3.31 -2.85
N PHE A 486 -1.19 4.53 -3.34
CA PHE A 486 -0.86 5.68 -2.50
C PHE A 486 -2.05 6.12 -1.65
N LEU A 487 -3.22 6.33 -2.25
CA LEU A 487 -4.39 6.83 -1.52
C LEU A 487 -4.91 5.83 -0.50
N ASP A 488 -4.92 4.53 -0.83
CA ASP A 488 -5.34 3.50 0.12
C ASP A 488 -4.39 3.41 1.32
N GLU A 489 -3.09 3.67 1.11
CA GLU A 489 -2.10 3.74 2.18
C GLU A 489 -2.28 4.99 3.05
N MET A 490 -2.59 6.15 2.44
CA MET A 490 -2.90 7.38 3.20
C MET A 490 -4.14 7.20 4.07
N ILE A 491 -5.18 6.54 3.54
CA ILE A 491 -6.38 6.19 4.30
C ILE A 491 -6.03 5.23 5.45
N LEU A 492 -5.19 4.23 5.21
CA LEU A 492 -4.77 3.28 6.24
C LEU A 492 -4.04 4.00 7.39
N CYS A 493 -3.09 4.88 7.07
CA CYS A 493 -2.40 5.72 8.06
C CYS A 493 -3.39 6.57 8.87
N ARG A 494 -4.33 7.24 8.21
CA ARG A 494 -5.37 8.05 8.88
C ARG A 494 -6.22 7.22 9.82
N ASN A 495 -6.68 6.06 9.36
CA ASN A 495 -7.50 5.15 10.16
C ASN A 495 -6.73 4.65 11.40
N GLN A 496 -5.43 4.37 11.29
CA GLN A 496 -4.61 4.00 12.44
C GLN A 496 -4.49 5.14 13.47
N GLU A 497 -4.32 6.38 13.03
CA GLU A 497 -4.27 7.54 13.92
C GLU A 497 -5.62 7.81 14.58
N MET A 498 -6.71 7.72 13.79
CA MET A 498 -8.06 7.90 14.29
C MET A 498 -8.43 6.82 15.32
N LEU A 499 -8.06 5.56 15.08
CA LEU A 499 -8.26 4.48 16.03
C LEU A 499 -7.58 4.79 17.37
N LYS A 500 -6.30 5.19 17.35
CA LYS A 500 -5.56 5.60 18.55
C LYS A 500 -6.22 6.79 19.26
N LYS A 501 -6.74 7.76 18.52
CA LYS A 501 -7.47 8.91 19.08
C LYS A 501 -8.76 8.46 19.78
N LEU A 502 -9.51 7.53 19.19
CA LEU A 502 -10.73 6.99 19.78
C LEU A 502 -10.46 6.17 21.04
N GLU A 503 -9.39 5.38 21.06
CA GLU A 503 -8.94 4.66 22.26
C GLU A 503 -8.59 5.63 23.40
N ARG A 504 -7.76 6.64 23.11
CA ARG A 504 -7.35 7.67 24.11
C ARG A 504 -8.53 8.47 24.66
N THR A 505 -9.56 8.69 23.85
CA THR A 505 -10.76 9.45 24.24
C THR A 505 -11.87 8.56 24.80
N GLY A 506 -11.58 7.28 25.09
CA GLY A 506 -12.50 6.36 25.75
C GLY A 506 -13.73 5.99 24.91
N LYS A 507 -13.66 6.14 23.57
CA LYS A 507 -14.80 5.87 22.66
C LYS A 507 -15.01 4.39 22.35
N LYS A 508 -14.18 3.51 22.95
CA LYS A 508 -14.27 2.05 22.87
C LYS A 508 -14.38 1.55 21.42
N PRO A 509 -13.42 1.92 20.54
CA PRO A 509 -13.44 1.45 19.17
C PRO A 509 -13.21 -0.06 19.11
N SER A 510 -13.94 -0.74 18.24
CA SER A 510 -13.80 -2.18 17.98
C SER A 510 -14.31 -2.50 16.56
N VAL A 511 -14.29 -3.78 16.19
CA VAL A 511 -14.67 -4.27 14.86
C VAL A 511 -15.68 -5.40 15.04
N TRP A 512 -16.82 -5.35 14.36
CA TRP A 512 -17.79 -6.45 14.42
C TRP A 512 -17.18 -7.74 13.88
N ALA A 513 -17.30 -8.82 14.65
CA ALA A 513 -16.84 -10.14 14.23
C ALA A 513 -17.56 -10.57 12.94
N ARG A 514 -16.89 -11.37 12.11
CA ARG A 514 -17.58 -12.12 11.06
C ARG A 514 -18.52 -13.12 11.74
N MET A 515 -19.81 -13.08 11.38
CA MET A 515 -20.69 -14.21 11.65
C MET A 515 -20.02 -15.41 10.97
N SER A 516 -19.49 -16.32 11.77
CA SER A 516 -19.09 -17.62 11.26
C SER A 516 -20.36 -18.27 10.78
N SER A 517 -20.42 -18.69 9.51
CA SER A 517 -21.48 -19.60 9.07
C SER A 517 -21.55 -20.74 10.09
N PRO A 518 -22.71 -21.02 10.72
CA PRO A 518 -22.84 -22.22 11.53
C PRO A 518 -22.46 -23.40 10.62
N GLY A 519 -21.52 -24.22 11.12
CA GLY A 519 -20.67 -25.09 10.30
C GLY A 519 -21.39 -25.84 9.18
N VAL A 520 -20.72 -25.85 8.03
CA VAL A 520 -20.92 -26.84 6.96
C VAL A 520 -19.65 -27.68 6.89
#